data_AF-A0A1C4BCK2-F1
#
_entry.id   AF-A0A1C4BCK2-F1
#
_cell.length_a   1.000
_cell.length_b   1.000
_cell.length_c   1.000
_cell.angle_alpha   90.00
_cell.angle_beta   90.00
_cell.angle_gamma   90.00
#
_symmetry.space_group_name_H-M   'P 1'
#
loop_
_entity.id
_entity.type
_entity.pdbx_description
1 polymer ?
#
loop_
_entity_poly.entity_id
_entity_poly.type
_entity_poly.pdbx_seq_one_letter_code
_entity_poly.pdbx_strand_id
1 'polypeptide(L)'
;MIILIYIAYYFFSILPIMISYRFRKYTISDYQYNKKLKWQRRIMLFFNYVASVVQIIIAGELERIVPSNPDYRPLLLSACIFIIIYPFPISWLESPKEYLTKKKKKWK
;
A
#
# COMPACT_ATOMS: atom_id res chain seq x y z
N MET A 1 5.96 -22.95 14.08
CA MET A 1 4.95 -22.55 13.05
C MET A 1 4.54 -21.10 13.16
N ILE A 2 4.18 -20.59 14.35
CA ILE A 2 3.64 -19.23 14.51
C ILE A 2 4.60 -18.12 14.05
N ILE A 3 5.91 -18.25 14.32
CA ILE A 3 6.94 -17.30 13.88
C ILE A 3 6.98 -17.17 12.35
N LEU A 4 6.79 -18.27 11.62
CA LEU A 4 6.76 -18.25 10.16
C LEU A 4 5.55 -17.48 9.64
N ILE A 5 4.39 -17.61 10.30
CA ILE A 5 3.17 -16.85 9.99
C ILE A 5 3.45 -15.36 10.17
N TYR A 6 4.08 -14.96 11.27
CA TYR A 6 4.46 -13.56 11.50
C TYR A 6 5.42 -13.03 10.43
N ILE A 7 6.48 -13.78 10.09
CA ILE A 7 7.44 -13.39 9.06
C ILE A 7 6.75 -13.21 7.72
N ALA A 8 5.96 -14.20 7.29
CA ALA A 8 5.23 -14.13 6.02
C ALA A 8 4.26 -12.95 6.01
N TYR A 9 3.48 -12.79 7.07
CA TYR A 9 2.52 -11.69 7.21
C TYR A 9 3.18 -10.33 7.07
N TYR A 10 4.24 -10.04 7.83
CA TYR A 10 4.91 -8.74 7.76
C TYR A 10 5.62 -8.53 6.42
N PHE A 11 6.23 -9.56 5.86
CA PHE A 11 6.88 -9.48 4.56
C PHE A 11 5.86 -9.07 3.47
N PHE A 12 4.72 -9.77 3.39
CA PHE A 12 3.67 -9.45 2.43
C PHE A 12 2.94 -8.13 2.71
N SER A 13 2.90 -7.68 3.96
CA SER A 13 2.28 -6.40 4.33
C SER A 13 3.18 -5.20 3.99
N ILE A 14 4.48 -5.31 4.22
CA ILE A 14 5.43 -4.19 4.06
C ILE A 14 5.91 -4.05 2.62
N LEU A 15 6.12 -5.16 1.91
CA LEU A 15 6.69 -5.17 0.56
C LEU A 15 5.91 -4.29 -0.44
N PRO A 16 4.55 -4.34 -0.48
CA PRO A 16 3.80 -3.46 -1.36
C PRO A 16 3.99 -1.97 -1.04
N ILE A 17 4.12 -1.62 0.23
CA ILE A 17 4.32 -0.24 0.67
C ILE A 17 5.70 0.25 0.22
N MET A 18 6.74 -0.55 0.43
CA MET A 18 8.11 -0.24 0.01
C MET A 18 8.22 -0.05 -1.50
N ILE A 19 7.62 -0.93 -2.30
CA ILE A 19 7.64 -0.80 -3.75
C ILE A 19 6.86 0.45 -4.19
N SER A 20 5.74 0.75 -3.54
CA SER A 20 4.92 1.94 -3.83
C SER A 20 5.68 3.23 -3.56
N TYR A 21 6.56 3.25 -2.55
CA TYR A 21 7.41 4.39 -2.24
C TYR A 21 8.30 4.80 -3.43
N ARG A 22 8.78 3.84 -4.23
CA ARG A 22 9.56 4.13 -5.45
C ARG A 22 8.77 4.97 -6.46
N PHE A 23 7.45 4.84 -6.51
CA PHE A 23 6.63 5.57 -7.48
C PHE A 23 6.44 7.04 -7.13
N ARG A 24 6.73 7.43 -5.88
CA ARG A 24 6.60 8.80 -5.38
C ARG A 24 7.52 9.80 -6.07
N LYS A 25 8.59 9.33 -6.71
CA LYS A 25 9.54 10.18 -7.46
C LYS A 25 9.06 10.54 -8.87
N TYR A 26 8.08 9.81 -9.41
CA TYR A 26 7.59 10.02 -10.77
C TYR A 26 6.43 11.00 -10.79
N THR A 27 6.44 11.83 -11.82
CA THR A 27 5.45 12.89 -12.08
C THR A 27 4.43 12.44 -13.12
N ILE A 28 3.34 13.20 -13.29
CA ILE A 28 2.35 12.92 -14.33
C ILE A 28 2.97 12.83 -15.72
N SER A 29 3.92 13.70 -16.07
CA SER A 29 4.59 13.66 -17.37
C SER A 29 5.35 12.35 -17.59
N ASP A 30 6.01 11.81 -16.57
CA ASP A 30 6.73 10.53 -16.68
C ASP A 30 5.78 9.39 -17.07
N TYR A 31 4.56 9.41 -16.53
CA TYR A 31 3.53 8.41 -16.86
C TYR A 31 2.85 8.64 -18.21
N GLN A 32 2.87 9.86 -18.75
CA GLN A 32 2.32 10.15 -20.08
C GLN A 32 3.17 9.53 -21.18
N TYR A 33 4.50 9.67 -21.07
CA TYR A 33 5.43 9.23 -22.12
C TYR A 33 5.92 7.79 -21.93
N ASN A 34 5.79 7.20 -20.74
CA ASN A 34 6.24 5.83 -20.46
C ASN A 34 5.09 4.84 -20.19
N LYS A 35 4.67 4.12 -21.24
CA LYS A 35 3.59 3.11 -21.17
C LYS A 35 3.89 1.98 -20.17
N LYS A 36 5.15 1.53 -20.08
CA LYS A 36 5.57 0.46 -19.14
C LYS A 36 5.43 0.93 -17.70
N LEU A 37 5.88 2.14 -17.39
CA LEU A 37 5.78 2.73 -16.05
C LEU A 37 4.32 2.93 -15.62
N LYS A 38 3.46 3.38 -16.54
CA LYS A 38 2.00 3.50 -16.31
C LYS A 38 1.35 2.16 -15.98
N TRP A 39 1.74 1.09 -16.69
CA TRP A 39 1.27 -0.26 -16.39
C TRP A 39 1.76 -0.78 -15.05
N GLN A 40 3.05 -0.60 -14.74
CA GLN A 40 3.62 -0.96 -13.45
C GLN A 40 2.90 -0.26 -12.29
N ARG A 41 2.56 1.02 -12.44
CA ARG A 41 1.77 1.77 -11.45
C ARG A 41 0.38 1.16 -11.24
N ARG A 42 -0.34 0.81 -12.30
CA ARG A 42 -1.68 0.19 -12.20
C ARG A 42 -1.64 -1.18 -11.52
N ILE A 43 -0.67 -2.01 -11.88
CA ILE A 43 -0.46 -3.31 -11.23
C ILE A 43 -0.17 -3.09 -9.75
N MET A 44 0.68 -2.13 -9.41
CA MET A 44 1.01 -1.81 -8.03
C MET A 44 -0.20 -1.31 -7.24
N LEU A 45 -1.03 -0.48 -7.85
CA LEU A 45 -2.27 0.01 -7.26
C LEU A 45 -3.19 -1.17 -6.91
N PHE A 46 -3.40 -2.07 -7.86
CA PHE A 46 -4.20 -3.28 -7.66
C PHE A 46 -3.67 -4.12 -6.49
N PHE A 47 -2.36 -4.34 -6.41
CA PHE A 47 -1.76 -5.08 -5.29
C PHE A 47 -1.95 -4.39 -3.93
N ASN A 48 -1.87 -3.07 -3.85
CA ASN A 48 -2.13 -2.36 -2.58
C ASN A 48 -3.59 -2.47 -2.15
N TYR A 49 -4.54 -2.41 -3.09
CA TYR A 49 -5.95 -2.64 -2.78
C TYR A 49 -6.19 -4.06 -2.28
N VAL A 50 -5.67 -5.07 -2.99
CA VAL A 50 -5.78 -6.47 -2.57
C VAL A 50 -5.17 -6.66 -1.18
N ALA A 51 -3.97 -6.12 -0.94
CA ALA A 51 -3.31 -6.23 0.36
C ALA A 51 -4.13 -5.54 1.47
N SER A 52 -4.70 -4.35 1.21
CA SER A 52 -5.57 -3.65 2.16
C SER A 52 -6.83 -4.48 2.50
N VAL A 53 -7.49 -5.07 1.51
CA VAL A 53 -8.65 -5.96 1.73
C VAL A 53 -8.24 -7.19 2.54
N VAL A 54 -7.09 -7.79 2.24
CA VAL A 54 -6.56 -8.93 3.01
C VAL A 54 -6.34 -8.55 4.48
N GLN A 55 -5.85 -7.34 4.79
CA GLN A 55 -5.74 -6.90 6.18
C GLN A 55 -7.09 -6.82 6.89
N ILE A 56 -8.14 -6.36 6.21
CA ILE A 56 -9.50 -6.31 6.75
C ILE A 56 -10.01 -7.73 7.07
N ILE A 57 -9.82 -8.66 6.15
CA ILE A 57 -10.21 -10.07 6.34
C ILE A 57 -9.44 -10.67 7.52
N ILE A 58 -8.13 -10.48 7.57
CA ILE A 58 -7.28 -10.98 8.66
C ILE A 58 -7.71 -10.38 10.00
N ALA A 59 -7.97 -9.08 10.07
CA ALA A 59 -8.44 -8.44 11.30
C ALA A 59 -9.75 -9.06 11.80
N GLY A 60 -10.72 -9.27 10.91
CA GLY A 60 -12.01 -9.88 11.26
C GLY A 60 -11.90 -11.34 11.74
N GLU A 61 -11.05 -12.14 11.10
CA GLU A 61 -10.82 -13.53 11.54
C GLU A 61 -10.03 -13.58 12.87
N LEU A 62 -9.04 -12.71 13.03
CA LEU A 62 -8.26 -12.67 14.26
C LEU A 62 -9.07 -12.16 15.46
N GLU A 63 -10.01 -11.25 15.26
CA GLU A 63 -10.94 -10.82 16.32
C GLU A 63 -11.74 -12.00 16.91
N ARG A 64 -12.06 -13.00 16.08
CA ARG A 64 -12.73 -14.23 16.51
C ARG A 64 -11.79 -15.22 17.20
N ILE A 65 -10.52 -15.31 16.76
CA ILE A 65 -9.55 -16.29 17.23
C ILE A 65 -8.85 -15.84 18.53
N VAL A 66 -8.57 -14.55 18.68
CA VAL A 66 -7.80 -13.98 19.80
C VAL A 66 -8.36 -14.34 21.19
N PRO A 67 -9.69 -14.38 21.43
CA PRO A 67 -10.25 -14.83 22.72
C PRO A 67 -9.82 -16.24 23.13
N SER A 68 -9.68 -17.15 22.16
CA SER A 68 -9.26 -18.53 22.38
C SER A 68 -7.76 -18.76 22.23
N ASN A 69 -7.05 -17.86 21.54
CA ASN A 69 -5.61 -17.94 21.35
C ASN A 69 -4.97 -16.53 21.39
N PRO A 70 -4.55 -16.07 22.58
CA PRO A 70 -4.09 -14.69 22.78
C PRO A 70 -2.75 -14.37 22.09
N ASP A 71 -1.98 -15.39 21.66
CA ASP A 71 -0.69 -15.21 20.99
C ASP A 71 -0.80 -14.49 19.63
N TYR A 72 -2.00 -14.42 19.05
CA TYR A 72 -2.27 -13.69 17.81
C TYR A 72 -2.67 -12.22 18.02
N ARG A 73 -2.80 -11.76 19.27
CA ARG A 73 -3.17 -10.36 19.57
C ARG A 73 -2.23 -9.33 18.93
N PRO A 74 -0.90 -9.53 18.88
CA PRO A 74 0.00 -8.61 18.16
C PRO A 74 -0.29 -8.56 16.64
N LEU A 75 -0.67 -9.69 16.05
CA LEU A 75 -1.01 -9.79 14.63
C LEU A 75 -2.31 -9.02 14.33
N LEU A 76 -3.32 -9.13 15.19
CA LEU A 76 -4.57 -8.36 15.08
C LEU A 76 -4.32 -6.86 15.12
N LEU A 77 -3.54 -6.41 16.12
CA LEU A 77 -3.18 -4.99 16.26
C LEU A 77 -2.41 -4.49 15.02
N SER A 78 -1.50 -5.32 14.50
CA SER A 78 -0.76 -4.99 13.28
C SER A 78 -1.68 -4.87 12.06
N ALA A 79 -2.65 -5.76 11.90
CA ALA A 79 -3.61 -5.70 10.80
C ALA A 79 -4.43 -4.41 10.84
N CYS A 80 -4.90 -4.00 12.01
CA CYS A 80 -5.58 -2.73 12.20
C CYS A 80 -4.68 -1.53 11.83
N ILE A 81 -3.40 -1.54 12.23
CA ILE A 81 -2.45 -0.49 11.85
C ILE A 81 -2.27 -0.45 10.34
N PHE A 82 -2.07 -1.60 9.68
CA PHE A 82 -1.86 -1.64 8.24
C PHE A 82 -3.09 -1.13 7.47
N ILE A 83 -4.31 -1.41 7.93
CA ILE A 83 -5.55 -0.84 7.33
C ILE A 83 -5.49 0.70 7.29
N ILE A 84 -4.97 1.34 8.34
CA ILE A 84 -4.81 2.80 8.42
C ILE A 84 -3.65 3.29 7.54
N ILE A 85 -2.61 2.47 7.34
CA ILE A 85 -1.43 2.85 6.55
C ILE A 85 -1.64 2.68 5.05
N TYR A 86 -2.37 1.67 4.57
CA TYR A 86 -2.54 1.41 3.12
C TYR A 86 -3.17 2.55 2.29
N PRO A 87 -4.04 3.43 2.83
CA PRO A 87 -4.50 4.62 2.11
C PRO A 87 -3.37 5.52 1.58
N PHE A 88 -2.23 5.62 2.29
CA PHE A 88 -1.11 6.46 1.88
C PHE A 88 -0.43 6.01 0.58
N PRO A 89 0.07 4.76 0.44
CA PRO A 89 0.66 4.29 -0.81
C PRO A 89 -0.35 4.22 -1.95
N ILE A 90 -1.63 3.95 -1.67
CA ILE A 90 -2.70 4.01 -2.68
C ILE A 90 -2.81 5.45 -3.22
N SER A 91 -2.93 6.44 -2.33
CA SER A 91 -3.00 7.85 -2.71
C SER A 91 -1.80 8.31 -3.56
N TRP A 92 -0.59 7.87 -3.21
CA TRP A 92 0.61 8.18 -4.01
C TRP A 92 0.57 7.61 -5.43
N LEU A 93 -0.05 6.44 -5.61
CA LEU A 93 -0.18 5.76 -6.90
C LEU A 93 -1.34 6.31 -7.74
N GLU A 94 -2.43 6.73 -7.11
CA GLU A 94 -3.58 7.35 -7.78
C GLU A 94 -3.28 8.77 -8.24
N SER A 95 -2.68 9.56 -7.34
CA SER A 95 -2.42 10.99 -7.52
C SER A 95 -0.92 11.29 -7.52
N PRO A 96 -0.18 10.88 -8.57
CA PRO A 96 1.22 11.25 -8.71
C PRO A 96 1.36 12.78 -8.77
N LYS A 97 2.46 13.29 -8.23
CA LYS A 97 2.70 14.74 -8.10
C LYS A 97 2.51 15.44 -9.44
N GLU A 98 1.58 16.39 -9.48
CA GLU A 98 1.55 17.41 -10.52
C GLU A 98 2.78 18.29 -10.35
N TYR A 99 3.76 18.14 -11.23
CA TYR A 99 4.86 19.10 -11.30
C TYR A 99 4.28 20.42 -11.81
N LEU A 100 3.84 21.29 -10.89
CA LEU A 100 3.76 22.74 -11.01
C LEU A 100 3.56 23.28 -12.44
N THR A 101 2.63 22.73 -13.22
CA THR A 101 2.33 23.25 -14.57
C THR A 101 1.55 24.57 -14.46
N LYS A 102 1.31 25.04 -13.22
CA LYS A 102 0.86 26.39 -12.91
C LYS A 102 1.97 27.44 -12.84
N LYS A 103 3.27 27.11 -12.74
CA LYS A 103 4.32 28.15 -12.58
C LYS A 103 4.84 28.75 -13.90
N LYS A 104 4.59 28.14 -15.07
CA LYS A 104 5.02 28.70 -16.37
C LYS A 104 3.92 29.37 -17.20
N LYS A 105 2.66 29.35 -16.76
CA LYS A 105 1.54 29.98 -17.51
C LYS A 105 1.19 31.40 -17.05
N LYS A 106 2.00 32.03 -16.19
CA LYS A 106 1.70 33.33 -15.57
C LYS A 106 2.73 34.45 -15.79
N TRP A 107 3.70 34.28 -16.68
CA TRP A 107 4.55 35.39 -17.14
C TRP A 107 4.71 35.28 -18.65
N LYS A 108 3.69 35.74 -19.36
CA LYS A 108 3.76 36.16 -20.75
C LYS A 108 3.43 37.64 -20.77
#